data_AF-A0A077KF24-F1
#
_entry.id   AF-A0A077KF24-F1
#
_cell.length_a   1.000
_cell.length_b   1.000
_cell.length_c   1.000
_cell.angle_alpha   90.00
_cell.angle_beta   90.00
_cell.angle_gamma   90.00
#
_symmetry.space_group_name_H-M   'P 1'
#
loop_
_entity.id
_entity.type
_entity.pdbx_description
1 polymer ?
#
loop_
_entity_poly.entity_id
_entity_poly.type
_entity_poly.pdbx_seq_one_letter_code
_entity_poly.pdbx_strand_id
1 'polypeptide(L)'
;MKNLIILFSFLTLFSCKKDNHQVIVQPTENTGAPSQNNPTKSISPPNHWNGHYHFEASNRDQIKTSYDITINSLNDISIQINEDGDQESYSHIQAETLNDDKIKLIFNPSLEDEMGIIYIEKSDNIYLISGYPIYFINPGNNEMPLIKEK
;
A
#
# COMPACT_ATOMS: atom_id res chain seq x y z
N MET A 1 -18.91 -22.84 42.60
CA MET A 1 -17.52 -23.27 42.86
C MET A 1 -17.20 -24.46 41.98
N LYS A 2 -16.40 -24.24 40.93
CA LYS A 2 -15.59 -25.25 40.23
C LYS A 2 -14.62 -24.46 39.34
N ASN A 3 -13.42 -24.26 39.85
CA ASN A 3 -12.31 -23.61 39.15
C ASN A 3 -11.78 -24.59 38.11
N LEU A 4 -11.82 -24.21 36.84
CA LEU A 4 -11.10 -24.94 35.79
C LEU A 4 -9.84 -24.14 35.45
N ILE A 5 -8.73 -24.57 36.02
CA ILE A 5 -7.39 -24.09 35.70
C ILE A 5 -6.95 -24.85 34.45
N ILE A 6 -6.82 -24.15 33.32
CA ILE A 6 -6.13 -24.69 32.15
C ILE A 6 -4.81 -23.93 32.02
N LEU A 7 -3.76 -24.65 32.38
CA LEU A 7 -2.36 -24.30 32.21
C LEU A 7 -1.99 -24.55 30.75
N PHE A 8 -1.74 -23.49 29.96
CA PHE A 8 -1.07 -23.65 28.67
C PHE A 8 0.35 -23.12 28.76
N SER A 9 1.28 -24.07 28.70
CA SER A 9 2.71 -23.93 28.81
C SER A 9 3.31 -23.08 27.68
N PHE A 10 4.30 -22.29 28.07
CA PHE A 10 5.26 -21.58 27.23
C PHE A 10 5.85 -22.46 26.11
N LEU A 11 5.84 -21.94 24.88
CA LEU A 11 6.91 -22.17 23.91
C LEU A 11 7.34 -20.82 23.34
N THR A 12 8.35 -20.24 23.99
CA THR A 12 9.20 -19.21 23.39
C THR A 12 10.11 -19.89 22.38
N LEU A 13 9.95 -19.60 21.10
CA LEU A 13 10.82 -20.11 20.06
C LEU A 13 11.34 -18.95 19.18
N PHE A 14 12.67 -18.87 19.20
CA PHE A 14 13.59 -18.26 18.24
C PHE A 14 13.82 -16.74 18.27
N SER A 15 14.86 -16.44 19.05
CA SER A 15 15.88 -15.42 18.81
C SER A 15 16.38 -15.39 17.36
N CYS A 16 16.35 -14.21 16.73
CA CYS A 16 17.28 -13.85 15.66
C CYS A 16 17.80 -12.45 15.95
N LYS A 17 18.98 -12.40 16.55
CA LYS A 17 19.78 -11.19 16.75
C LYS A 17 20.72 -11.08 15.55
N LYS A 18 20.55 -10.07 14.69
CA LYS A 18 21.51 -9.79 13.61
C LYS A 18 22.50 -8.73 14.09
N ASP A 19 23.55 -9.19 14.75
CA ASP A 19 24.78 -8.41 14.93
C ASP A 19 25.57 -8.46 13.60
N ASN A 20 25.88 -7.30 13.02
CA ASN A 20 26.95 -7.18 12.04
C ASN A 20 27.84 -6.01 12.46
N HIS A 21 28.92 -6.36 13.18
CA HIS A 21 30.05 -5.49 13.38
C HIS A 21 30.88 -5.39 12.09
N GLN A 22 31.17 -4.14 11.73
CA GLN A 22 32.41 -3.59 11.15
C GLN A 22 33.17 -4.40 10.09
N VAL A 23 33.34 -3.77 8.93
CA VAL A 23 34.64 -3.76 8.25
C VAL A 23 35.02 -2.30 7.99
N ILE A 24 35.94 -1.80 8.82
CA ILE A 24 36.75 -0.61 8.58
C ILE A 24 37.84 -1.01 7.59
N VAL A 25 37.89 -0.38 6.42
CA VAL A 25 39.10 -0.32 5.59
C VAL A 25 39.26 1.12 5.10
N GLN A 26 40.17 1.86 5.72
CA GLN A 26 40.86 2.98 5.08
C GLN A 26 42.02 2.43 4.24
N PRO A 27 42.30 3.05 3.08
CA PRO A 27 43.68 3.48 2.83
C PRO A 27 43.77 4.94 2.36
N THR A 28 44.70 5.64 3.01
CA THR A 28 45.65 6.69 2.59
C THR A 28 45.36 7.63 1.40
N GLU A 29 45.67 8.91 1.67
CA GLU A 29 45.74 10.12 0.84
C GLU A 29 46.35 9.98 -0.56
N ASN A 30 45.78 10.70 -1.56
CA ASN A 30 46.42 11.88 -2.18
C ASN A 30 45.63 12.52 -3.35
N THR A 31 45.50 13.85 -3.26
CA THR A 31 45.61 14.87 -4.33
C THR A 31 44.62 14.91 -5.53
N GLY A 32 43.60 15.77 -5.38
CA GLY A 32 43.25 16.88 -6.29
C GLY A 32 42.92 16.64 -7.78
N ALA A 33 41.63 16.74 -8.13
CA ALA A 33 41.06 17.27 -9.40
C ALA A 33 39.51 17.26 -9.33
N PRO A 34 38.78 18.08 -10.12
CA PRO A 34 37.49 18.66 -9.73
C PRO A 34 36.28 17.73 -9.83
N SER A 35 35.38 17.88 -8.85
CA SER A 35 34.09 17.20 -8.76
C SER A 35 33.14 17.65 -9.88
N GLN A 36 32.97 16.81 -10.90
CA GLN A 36 31.77 16.83 -11.73
C GLN A 36 30.66 16.13 -10.94
N ASN A 37 29.83 16.95 -10.29
CA ASN A 37 28.58 16.51 -9.69
C ASN A 37 27.59 16.17 -10.82
N ASN A 38 27.79 15.03 -11.49
CA ASN A 38 26.69 14.41 -12.19
C ASN A 38 25.75 13.89 -11.09
N PRO A 39 24.49 14.38 -11.01
CA PRO A 39 23.53 13.75 -10.12
C PRO A 39 23.42 12.31 -10.62
N THR A 40 23.96 11.38 -9.83
CA THR A 40 23.63 9.97 -9.94
C THR A 40 22.12 9.94 -9.88
N LYS A 41 21.48 9.80 -11.04
CA LYS A 41 20.06 9.52 -11.16
C LYS A 41 19.88 8.29 -10.29
N SER A 42 19.36 8.50 -9.08
CA SER A 42 18.85 7.44 -8.24
C SER A 42 17.85 6.75 -9.13
N ILE A 43 18.27 5.63 -9.73
CA ILE A 43 17.34 4.72 -10.38
C ILE A 43 16.69 4.05 -9.18
N SER A 44 15.74 4.78 -8.58
CA SER A 44 14.67 4.15 -7.82
C SER A 44 14.21 2.99 -8.69
N PRO A 45 14.13 1.77 -8.15
CA PRO A 45 13.50 0.68 -8.88
C PRO A 45 12.17 1.18 -9.46
N PRO A 46 11.83 0.81 -10.69
CA PRO A 46 10.58 1.25 -11.31
C PRO A 46 9.45 0.94 -10.34
N ASN A 47 8.70 1.98 -9.97
CA ASN A 47 7.58 1.83 -9.06
C ASN A 47 6.56 0.90 -9.72
N HIS A 48 6.52 -0.38 -9.32
CA HIS A 48 5.61 -1.37 -9.88
C HIS A 48 4.13 -1.02 -9.62
N TRP A 49 3.88 -0.05 -8.73
CA TRP A 49 2.58 0.55 -8.51
C TRP A 49 2.17 1.55 -9.60
N ASN A 50 3.10 2.07 -10.42
CA ASN A 50 2.73 3.02 -11.48
C ASN A 50 1.72 2.40 -12.46
N GLY A 51 0.64 3.12 -12.73
CA GLY A 51 -0.40 2.71 -13.68
C GLY A 51 -1.78 3.24 -13.34
N HIS A 52 -2.75 2.84 -14.15
CA HIS A 52 -4.17 3.09 -13.97
C HIS A 52 -4.85 1.81 -13.50
N TYR A 53 -5.70 1.94 -12.50
CA TYR A 53 -6.37 0.83 -11.85
C TYR A 53 -7.87 1.11 -11.75
N HIS A 54 -8.67 0.11 -12.12
CA HIS A 54 -10.11 0.20 -12.05
C HIS A 54 -10.67 -0.90 -11.16
N PHE A 55 -11.54 -0.50 -10.24
CA PHE A 55 -12.40 -1.40 -9.48
C PHE A 55 -13.84 -0.92 -9.61
N GLU A 56 -14.76 -1.87 -9.78
CA GLU A 56 -16.19 -1.62 -9.84
C GLU A 56 -16.93 -2.80 -9.23
N ALA A 57 -17.98 -2.50 -8.48
CA ALA A 57 -18.94 -3.51 -8.09
C ALA A 57 -20.30 -2.88 -7.77
N SER A 58 -21.33 -3.73 -7.62
CA SER A 58 -22.70 -3.31 -7.36
C SER A 58 -23.23 -3.92 -6.08
N ASN A 59 -24.05 -3.16 -5.36
CA ASN A 59 -24.75 -3.66 -4.18
C ASN A 59 -26.01 -4.47 -4.58
N ARG A 60 -26.78 -4.92 -3.58
CA ARG A 60 -28.00 -5.74 -3.80
C ARG A 60 -29.09 -5.02 -4.59
N ASP A 61 -29.10 -3.69 -4.52
CA ASP A 61 -30.06 -2.82 -5.20
C ASP A 61 -29.56 -2.41 -6.60
N GLN A 62 -28.48 -3.04 -7.08
CA GLN A 62 -27.82 -2.76 -8.36
C GLN A 62 -27.19 -1.37 -8.47
N ILE A 63 -27.07 -0.65 -7.34
CA ILE A 63 -26.33 0.61 -7.28
C ILE A 63 -24.85 0.27 -7.45
N LYS A 64 -24.21 0.95 -8.39
CA LYS A 64 -22.82 0.73 -8.77
C LYS A 64 -21.93 1.74 -8.06
N THR A 65 -20.81 1.24 -7.56
CA THR A 65 -19.69 2.04 -7.07
C THR A 65 -18.45 1.68 -7.85
N SER A 66 -17.71 2.67 -8.35
CA SER A 66 -16.43 2.48 -9.01
C SER A 66 -15.34 3.38 -8.45
N TYR A 67 -14.11 2.89 -8.54
CA TYR A 67 -12.90 3.58 -8.15
C TYR A 67 -11.91 3.52 -9.31
N ASP A 68 -11.57 4.68 -9.84
CA ASP A 68 -10.53 4.85 -10.84
C ASP A 68 -9.31 5.48 -10.16
N ILE A 69 -8.26 4.68 -10.00
CA ILE A 69 -7.05 5.04 -9.26
C ILE A 69 -5.90 5.17 -10.25
N THR A 70 -5.30 6.35 -10.31
CA THR A 70 -4.08 6.59 -11.11
C THR A 70 -2.91 6.81 -10.16
N ILE A 71 -1.89 5.97 -10.30
CA ILE A 71 -0.65 6.06 -9.53
C ILE A 71 0.45 6.53 -10.48
N ASN A 72 0.81 7.82 -10.42
CA ASN A 72 2.00 8.32 -11.12
C ASN A 72 3.25 7.97 -10.31
N SER A 73 3.19 8.21 -9.00
CA SER A 73 4.21 7.84 -8.02
C SER A 73 3.56 7.59 -6.65
N LEU A 74 4.30 7.07 -5.67
CA LEU A 74 3.76 6.93 -4.31
C LEU A 74 3.44 8.27 -3.62
N ASN A 75 3.89 9.40 -4.17
CA ASN A 75 3.59 10.74 -3.66
C ASN A 75 2.65 11.54 -4.58
N ASP A 76 2.14 10.91 -5.64
CA ASP A 76 1.24 11.56 -6.59
C ASP A 76 0.26 10.51 -7.14
N ILE A 77 -0.88 10.44 -6.45
CA ILE A 77 -1.98 9.52 -6.75
C ILE A 77 -3.26 10.33 -6.86
N SER A 78 -4.10 9.96 -7.83
CA SER A 78 -5.47 10.46 -7.94
C SER A 78 -6.48 9.35 -7.87
N ILE A 79 -7.63 9.64 -7.27
CA ILE A 79 -8.76 8.72 -7.13
C ILE A 79 -10.02 9.44 -7.60
N GLN A 80 -10.72 8.85 -8.55
CA GLN A 80 -12.08 9.24 -8.91
C GLN A 80 -13.03 8.17 -8.38
N ILE A 81 -14.03 8.60 -7.62
CA ILE A 81 -15.06 7.73 -7.06
C ILE A 81 -16.37 8.08 -7.75
N ASN A 82 -17.08 7.07 -8.23
CA ASN A 82 -18.43 7.23 -8.78
C ASN A 82 -19.38 6.33 -7.99
N GLU A 83 -20.43 6.92 -7.41
CA GLU A 83 -21.47 6.20 -6.69
C GLU A 83 -22.83 6.69 -7.18
N ASP A 84 -23.60 5.82 -7.83
CA ASP A 84 -24.93 6.15 -8.39
C ASP A 84 -24.98 7.41 -9.29
N GLY A 85 -23.86 7.74 -9.95
CA GLY A 85 -23.74 8.93 -10.79
C GLY A 85 -23.19 10.17 -10.09
N ASP A 86 -23.10 10.16 -8.75
CA ASP A 86 -22.37 11.16 -8.00
C ASP A 86 -20.86 10.91 -8.12
N GLN A 87 -20.08 11.98 -8.32
CA GLN A 87 -18.64 11.88 -8.55
C GLN A 87 -17.86 12.69 -7.53
N GLU A 88 -16.86 12.04 -6.94
CA GLU A 88 -15.86 12.68 -6.11
C GLU A 88 -14.47 12.45 -6.70
N SER A 89 -13.57 13.40 -6.48
CA SER A 89 -12.20 13.31 -7.00
C SER A 89 -11.20 13.84 -5.99
N TYR A 90 -10.11 13.10 -5.85
CA TYR A 90 -9.01 13.37 -4.93
C TYR A 90 -7.70 13.30 -5.72
N SER A 91 -6.77 14.20 -5.45
CA SER A 91 -5.49 14.29 -6.13
C SER A 91 -4.35 14.58 -5.16
N HIS A 92 -3.11 14.34 -5.61
CA HIS A 92 -1.89 14.52 -4.82
C HIS A 92 -1.90 13.71 -3.52
N ILE A 93 -2.54 12.55 -3.54
CA ILE A 93 -2.55 11.63 -2.40
C ILE A 93 -1.17 10.99 -2.30
N GLN A 94 -0.68 10.92 -1.06
CA GLN A 94 0.53 10.19 -0.72
C GLN A 94 0.17 8.81 -0.16
N ALA A 95 0.81 7.78 -0.71
CA ALA A 95 0.72 6.41 -0.22
C ALA A 95 1.67 6.18 0.96
N GLU A 96 1.17 5.50 1.98
CA GLU A 96 1.96 4.85 3.01
C GLU A 96 2.34 3.44 2.53
N THR A 97 3.64 3.12 2.47
CA THR A 97 4.09 1.76 2.16
C THR A 97 4.05 0.92 3.42
N LEU A 98 3.23 -0.13 3.45
CA LEU A 98 3.14 -1.04 4.58
C LEU A 98 4.17 -2.17 4.47
N ASN A 99 4.38 -2.67 3.25
CA ASN A 99 5.45 -3.58 2.85
C ASN A 99 5.63 -3.51 1.32
N ASP A 100 6.57 -4.29 0.77
CA ASP A 100 6.90 -4.29 -0.67
C ASP A 100 5.69 -4.57 -1.57
N ASP A 101 4.70 -5.30 -1.07
CA ASP A 101 3.53 -5.75 -1.79
C ASP A 101 2.23 -5.07 -1.34
N LYS A 102 2.28 -4.08 -0.44
CA LYS A 102 1.07 -3.42 0.07
C LYS A 102 1.25 -1.94 0.36
N ILE A 103 0.36 -1.13 -0.20
CA ILE A 103 0.28 0.31 0.03
C ILE A 103 -1.08 0.69 0.60
N LYS A 104 -1.10 1.81 1.33
CA LYS A 104 -2.28 2.40 1.95
C LYS A 104 -2.42 3.85 1.48
N LEU A 105 -3.60 4.19 0.99
CA LEU A 105 -3.96 5.50 0.46
C LEU A 105 -4.97 6.13 1.43
N ILE A 106 -4.59 7.23 2.08
CA ILE A 106 -5.50 8.02 2.91
C ILE A 106 -5.96 9.20 2.07
N PHE A 107 -7.09 9.05 1.38
CA PHE A 107 -7.58 10.07 0.43
C PHE A 107 -8.50 11.10 1.09
N ASN A 108 -9.15 10.74 2.21
CA ASN A 108 -9.96 11.66 3.00
C ASN A 108 -9.80 11.40 4.51
N PRO A 109 -8.82 12.03 5.19
CA PRO A 109 -8.56 11.78 6.61
C PRO A 109 -9.66 12.31 7.54
N SER A 110 -10.60 13.11 7.03
CA SER A 110 -11.71 13.67 7.81
C SER A 110 -12.87 12.71 7.99
N LEU A 111 -12.91 11.61 7.23
CA LEU A 111 -13.95 10.59 7.37
C LEU A 111 -13.59 9.63 8.52
N GLU A 112 -14.54 9.41 9.43
CA GLU A 112 -14.40 8.47 10.54
C GLU A 112 -14.33 7.01 10.04
N ASP A 113 -13.81 6.11 10.88
CA ASP A 113 -13.87 4.65 10.67
C ASP A 113 -13.34 4.13 9.32
N GLU A 114 -12.17 4.61 8.89
CA GLU A 114 -11.44 4.13 7.70
C GLU A 114 -12.13 4.40 6.34
N MET A 115 -13.25 5.15 6.31
CA MET A 115 -13.98 5.47 5.07
C MET A 115 -13.15 6.23 4.01
N GLY A 116 -12.11 6.93 4.45
CA GLY A 116 -11.17 7.64 3.59
C GLY A 116 -9.90 6.87 3.26
N ILE A 117 -9.90 5.54 3.44
CA ILE A 117 -8.70 4.69 3.30
C ILE A 117 -8.93 3.58 2.29
N ILE A 118 -8.00 3.48 1.33
CA ILE A 118 -7.91 2.36 0.38
C ILE A 118 -6.57 1.64 0.59
N TYR A 119 -6.60 0.33 0.63
CA TYR A 119 -5.41 -0.52 0.59
C TYR A 119 -5.32 -1.16 -0.79
N ILE A 120 -4.12 -1.14 -1.38
CA ILE A 120 -3.82 -1.87 -2.60
C ILE A 120 -2.73 -2.87 -2.28
N GLU A 121 -2.99 -4.14 -2.57
CA GLU A 121 -2.08 -5.26 -2.34
C GLU A 121 -1.73 -5.92 -3.68
N LYS A 122 -0.48 -6.35 -3.82
CA LYS A 122 0.02 -7.04 -4.99
C LYS A 122 0.33 -8.48 -4.60
N SER A 123 -0.28 -9.42 -5.31
CA SER A 123 0.01 -10.85 -5.17
C SER A 123 0.36 -11.38 -6.55
N ASP A 124 1.62 -11.76 -6.74
CA ASP A 124 2.21 -12.11 -8.04
C ASP A 124 1.99 -11.01 -9.10
N ASN A 125 1.07 -11.26 -10.02
CA ASN A 125 0.70 -10.39 -11.15
C ASN A 125 -0.70 -9.77 -10.97
N ILE A 126 -1.33 -9.99 -9.82
CA ILE A 126 -2.67 -9.51 -9.51
C ILE A 126 -2.55 -8.37 -8.50
N TYR A 127 -3.38 -7.35 -8.70
CA TYR A 127 -3.57 -6.28 -7.73
C TYR A 127 -4.93 -6.49 -7.08
N LEU A 128 -5.03 -6.22 -5.79
CA LEU A 128 -6.21 -6.43 -4.98
C LEU A 128 -6.50 -5.12 -4.25
N ILE A 129 -7.78 -4.76 -4.17
CA ILE A 129 -8.24 -3.59 -3.41
C ILE A 129 -9.00 -4.03 -2.17
N SER A 130 -8.77 -3.34 -1.04
CA SER A 130 -9.51 -3.51 0.21
C SER A 130 -9.64 -2.18 0.96
N GLY A 131 -10.64 -2.02 1.83
CA GLY A 131 -10.92 -0.76 2.55
C GLY A 131 -12.39 -0.58 2.90
N TYR A 132 -12.72 0.44 3.69
CA TYR A 132 -14.09 0.88 3.98
C TYR A 132 -14.28 2.23 3.25
N PRO A 133 -15.41 2.54 2.58
CA PRO A 133 -16.66 1.79 2.46
C PRO A 133 -16.73 0.88 1.23
N ILE A 134 -15.80 -0.07 1.04
CA ILE A 134 -16.02 -1.20 0.10
C ILE A 134 -17.13 -2.16 0.63
N TYR A 135 -17.80 -1.78 1.73
CA TYR A 135 -18.63 -2.61 2.59
C TYR A 135 -20.14 -2.58 2.31
N PHE A 136 -20.64 -1.78 1.37
CA PHE A 136 -22.02 -2.02 0.90
C PHE A 136 -22.13 -3.20 -0.08
N ILE A 137 -21.00 -3.83 -0.37
CA ILE A 137 -20.91 -5.08 -1.12
C ILE A 137 -20.65 -6.18 -0.08
N ASN A 138 -21.72 -6.77 0.45
CA ASN A 138 -21.61 -7.90 1.37
C ASN A 138 -21.15 -9.15 0.60
N PRO A 139 -19.84 -9.46 0.60
CA PRO A 139 -19.43 -10.77 1.08
C PRO A 139 -18.17 -10.64 1.95
N GLY A 140 -18.24 -11.14 3.19
CA GLY A 140 -17.15 -11.08 4.16
C GLY A 140 -15.79 -11.57 3.64
N ASN A 141 -14.71 -10.91 4.09
CA ASN A 141 -13.30 -11.28 3.87
C ASN A 141 -12.88 -11.56 2.41
N ASN A 142 -13.36 -10.79 1.44
CA ASN A 142 -12.94 -10.98 0.05
C ASN A 142 -12.06 -9.83 -0.43
N GLU A 143 -10.79 -10.14 -0.62
CA GLU A 143 -9.93 -9.42 -1.55
C GLU A 143 -10.62 -9.36 -2.92
N MET A 144 -10.75 -8.16 -3.48
CA MET A 144 -11.39 -7.97 -4.79
C MET A 144 -10.32 -7.65 -5.84
N PRO A 145 -10.34 -8.29 -7.01
CA PRO A 145 -9.37 -8.03 -8.06
C PRO A 145 -9.47 -6.59 -8.57
N LEU A 146 -8.32 -5.93 -8.64
CA LEU A 146 -8.13 -4.61 -9.21
C LEU A 146 -7.50 -4.76 -10.60
N ILE A 147 -8.12 -4.17 -11.61
CA ILE A 147 -7.67 -4.31 -13.00
C ILE A 147 -6.68 -3.20 -13.30
N LYS A 148 -5.42 -3.56 -13.56
CA LYS A 148 -4.43 -2.63 -14.10
C LYS A 148 -4.63 -2.48 -15.60
N GLU A 149 -4.98 -1.28 -16.05
CA GLU A 149 -5.15 -0.98 -17.47
C GLU A 149 -3.79 -0.89 -18.18
N LYS A 150 -3.75 -1.24 -19.47
CA LYS A 150 -2.53 -1.32 -20.28
C LYS A 150 -2.07 0.03 -20.81
#